data_AF-A0A7R9QWF4-F1
#
_entry.id   AF-A0A7R9QWF4-F1
#
_cell.length_a   1.000
_cell.length_b   1.000
_cell.length_c   1.000
_cell.angle_alpha   90.00
_cell.angle_beta   90.00
_cell.angle_gamma   90.00
#
_symmetry.space_group_name_H-M   'P 1'
#
loop_
_entity.id
_entity.type
_entity.pdbx_description
1 polymer ?
#
loop_
_entity_poly.entity_id
_entity_poly.type
_entity_poly.pdbx_seq_one_letter_code
_entity_poly.pdbx_strand_id
1 'polypeptide(L)'
;MGAQVSRNDYEWVFTDEPHATRRALILAKYPQIKKLMKVDPHFKWTVLLMVLTQIVSFYLLRNTTSFWLLLVVAYCFGGVINHSLMLAIHEISHNQAFGASQPMANKIFGIIANLPIGFPFSVSFKKYHIEHHRFQGDDILDTDIPSRFEAQVFTTTWTKVIWVILQPFFYALRPLFVHPKKPTLLEFANVVTQLSFDFVIGQTLGWHVVAYMVCGSLIAMGLHPVAGHFISEHYIMFKENKDQV
;
A
#
# COMPACT_ATOMS: atom_id res chain seq x y z
N MET A 1 -8.15 -21.89 -9.44
CA MET A 1 -8.47 -21.28 -8.13
C MET A 1 -9.60 -22.09 -7.51
N GLY A 2 -9.35 -22.78 -6.41
CA GLY A 2 -10.23 -23.85 -5.88
C GLY A 2 -9.47 -25.10 -5.40
N ALA A 3 -8.16 -25.15 -5.59
CA ALA A 3 -7.32 -26.19 -5.02
C ALA A 3 -7.13 -25.96 -3.51
N GLN A 4 -7.34 -27.02 -2.73
CA GLN A 4 -6.83 -27.13 -1.37
C GLN A 4 -5.31 -26.96 -1.40
N VAL A 5 -4.75 -26.27 -0.41
CA VAL A 5 -3.30 -26.14 -0.29
C VAL A 5 -2.72 -27.55 -0.16
N SER A 6 -1.85 -27.95 -1.09
CA SER A 6 -1.29 -29.31 -1.16
C SER A 6 -0.01 -29.48 -0.34
N ARG A 7 0.42 -28.42 0.35
CA ARG A 7 1.63 -28.38 1.19
C ARG A 7 1.30 -27.78 2.57
N ASN A 8 1.99 -28.26 3.59
CA ASN A 8 1.88 -27.73 4.96
C ASN A 8 3.11 -26.90 5.36
N ASP A 9 4.03 -26.67 4.42
CA ASP A 9 5.32 -26.01 4.58
C ASP A 9 5.55 -24.96 3.48
N TYR A 10 6.47 -24.03 3.73
CA TYR A 10 6.93 -23.09 2.70
C TYR A 10 7.87 -23.78 1.71
N GLU A 11 7.79 -23.36 0.45
CA GLU A 11 8.76 -23.73 -0.57
C GLU A 11 9.82 -22.62 -0.66
N TRP A 12 11.07 -22.98 -0.41
CA TRP A 12 12.21 -22.06 -0.46
C TRP A 12 12.94 -22.18 -1.78
N VAL A 13 13.16 -21.04 -2.44
CA VAL A 13 13.94 -20.94 -3.67
C VAL A 13 15.23 -20.19 -3.34
N PHE A 14 16.37 -20.76 -3.73
CA PHE A 14 17.70 -20.22 -3.41
C PHE A 14 18.34 -19.46 -4.58
N THR A 15 17.58 -19.19 -5.64
CA THR A 15 18.03 -18.30 -6.71
C THR A 15 17.88 -16.86 -6.26
N ASP A 16 18.84 -16.01 -6.63
CA ASP A 16 18.77 -14.58 -6.32
C ASP A 16 17.49 -13.94 -6.84
N GLU A 17 17.10 -12.83 -6.21
CA GLU A 17 15.89 -12.10 -6.57
C GLU A 17 15.92 -11.71 -8.07
N PRO A 18 14.84 -11.95 -8.83
CA PRO A 18 14.89 -11.89 -10.29
C PRO A 18 15.02 -10.46 -10.83
N HIS A 19 14.70 -9.42 -10.06
CA HIS A 19 14.70 -8.02 -10.50
C HIS A 19 16.12 -7.50 -10.77
N ALA A 20 17.10 -7.81 -9.93
CA ALA A 20 18.49 -7.41 -10.13
C ALA A 20 19.06 -7.97 -11.44
N THR A 21 18.88 -9.28 -11.65
CA THR A 21 19.30 -9.97 -12.87
C THR A 21 18.57 -9.42 -14.10
N ARG A 22 17.24 -9.31 -14.04
CA ARG A 22 16.43 -8.75 -15.15
C ARG A 22 16.82 -7.31 -15.46
N ARG A 23 17.04 -6.47 -14.45
CA ARG A 23 17.50 -5.09 -14.62
C ARG A 23 18.85 -5.05 -15.35
N ALA A 24 19.81 -5.88 -14.96
CA ALA A 24 21.12 -5.94 -15.62
C ALA A 24 20.98 -6.34 -17.10
N LEU A 25 20.19 -7.37 -17.39
CA LEU A 25 19.93 -7.85 -18.76
C LEU A 25 19.21 -6.78 -19.62
N ILE A 26 18.20 -6.12 -19.06
CA ILE A 26 17.46 -5.04 -19.74
C ILE A 26 18.39 -3.86 -20.03
N LEU A 27 19.24 -3.45 -19.09
CA LEU A 27 20.16 -2.32 -19.29
C LEU A 27 21.29 -2.66 -20.28
N ALA A 28 21.74 -3.91 -20.32
CA ALA A 28 22.71 -4.36 -21.32
C ALA A 28 22.10 -4.34 -22.73
N LYS A 29 20.86 -4.81 -22.88
CA LYS A 29 20.15 -4.83 -24.16
C LYS A 29 19.66 -3.45 -24.62
N TYR A 30 19.25 -2.60 -23.68
CA TYR A 30 18.66 -1.28 -23.94
C TYR A 30 19.29 -0.18 -23.05
N PRO A 31 20.55 0.22 -23.29
CA PRO A 31 21.26 1.20 -22.48
C PRO A 31 20.55 2.57 -22.38
N GLN A 32 19.73 2.92 -23.38
CA GLN A 32 18.95 4.16 -23.39
C GLN A 32 17.99 4.28 -22.21
N ILE A 33 17.54 3.17 -21.63
CA ILE A 33 16.66 3.16 -20.45
C ILE A 33 17.32 3.83 -19.25
N LYS A 34 18.66 3.79 -19.15
CA LYS A 34 19.40 4.45 -18.08
C LYS A 34 19.13 5.96 -18.02
N LYS A 35 18.82 6.60 -19.16
CA LYS A 35 18.46 8.03 -19.24
C LYS A 35 17.08 8.33 -18.63
N LEU A 36 16.22 7.31 -18.50
CA LEU A 36 14.89 7.40 -17.92
C LEU A 36 14.87 7.08 -16.42
N MET A 37 15.96 6.53 -15.87
CA MET A 37 16.11 6.25 -14.43
C MET A 37 16.38 7.53 -13.63
N LYS A 38 15.43 8.47 -13.65
CA LYS A 38 15.47 9.74 -12.96
C LYS A 38 14.17 9.99 -12.22
N VAL A 39 14.19 10.93 -11.28
CA VAL A 39 12.98 11.44 -10.64
C VAL A 39 12.08 12.08 -11.70
N ASP A 40 10.80 11.71 -11.72
CA ASP A 40 9.80 12.38 -12.52
C ASP A 40 9.44 13.74 -11.89
N PRO A 41 9.69 14.88 -12.56
CA PRO A 41 9.38 16.20 -12.02
C PRO A 41 7.88 16.43 -11.82
N HIS A 42 7.00 15.69 -12.51
CA HIS A 42 5.55 15.86 -12.43
C HIS A 42 4.91 15.08 -11.27
N PHE A 43 5.55 13.99 -10.84
CA PHE A 43 5.02 13.08 -9.83
C PHE A 43 4.47 13.80 -8.58
N LYS A 44 5.25 14.68 -7.95
CA LYS A 44 4.81 15.43 -6.75
C LYS A 44 3.58 16.33 -7.00
N TRP A 45 3.45 16.88 -8.20
CA TRP A 45 2.31 17.72 -8.55
C TRP A 45 1.05 16.90 -8.78
N THR A 46 1.18 15.71 -9.40
CA THR A 46 0.09 14.75 -9.52
C THR A 46 -0.41 14.30 -8.14
N VAL A 47 0.50 14.00 -7.21
CA VAL A 47 0.14 13.64 -5.83
C VAL A 47 -0.59 14.79 -5.12
N LEU A 48 -0.07 16.02 -5.22
CA LEU A 48 -0.76 17.18 -4.63
C LEU A 48 -2.14 17.40 -5.24
N LEU A 49 -2.30 17.23 -6.55
CA LEU A 49 -3.59 17.33 -7.22
C LEU A 49 -4.58 16.29 -6.69
N MET A 50 -4.14 15.04 -6.48
CA MET A 50 -4.98 13.99 -5.89
C MET A 50 -5.39 14.32 -4.45
N VAL A 51 -4.47 14.83 -3.63
CA VAL A 51 -4.76 15.27 -2.26
C VAL A 51 -5.81 16.39 -2.27
N LEU A 52 -5.61 17.43 -3.09
CA LEU A 52 -6.55 18.54 -3.22
C LEU A 52 -7.91 18.07 -3.74
N THR A 53 -7.92 17.15 -4.71
CA THR A 53 -9.15 16.57 -5.25
C THR A 53 -9.96 15.88 -4.15
N GLN A 54 -9.29 15.14 -3.24
CA GLN A 54 -9.98 14.55 -2.11
C GLN A 54 -10.45 15.57 -1.08
N ILE A 55 -9.65 16.60 -0.76
CA ILE A 55 -10.11 17.67 0.13
C ILE A 55 -11.36 18.37 -0.43
N VAL A 56 -11.42 18.59 -1.76
CA VAL A 56 -12.61 19.12 -2.42
C VAL A 56 -13.79 18.15 -2.31
N SER A 57 -13.57 16.84 -2.49
CA SER A 57 -14.63 15.84 -2.35
C SER A 57 -15.23 15.83 -0.93
N PHE A 58 -14.38 15.97 0.10
CA PHE A 58 -14.80 16.07 1.49
C PHE A 58 -15.74 17.27 1.70
N TYR A 59 -15.36 18.43 1.16
CA TYR A 59 -16.19 19.61 1.24
C TYR A 59 -17.53 19.43 0.51
N LEU A 60 -17.54 18.79 -0.66
CA LEU A 60 -18.77 18.54 -1.43
C LEU A 60 -19.72 17.57 -0.71
N LEU A 61 -19.18 16.59 0.02
CA LEU A 61 -19.95 15.57 0.75
C LEU A 61 -20.40 16.00 2.16
N ARG A 62 -20.00 17.19 2.62
CA ARG A 62 -20.27 17.66 4.01
C ARG A 62 -21.76 17.65 4.40
N ASN A 63 -22.67 17.89 3.46
CA ASN A 63 -24.12 17.92 3.70
C ASN A 63 -24.83 16.60 3.33
N THR A 64 -24.09 15.58 2.92
CA THR A 64 -24.66 14.29 2.53
C THR A 64 -25.02 13.46 3.76
N THR A 65 -26.30 13.16 3.93
CA THR A 65 -26.81 12.34 5.04
C THR A 65 -27.04 10.88 4.66
N SER A 66 -27.11 10.57 3.36
CA SER A 66 -27.33 9.21 2.88
C SER A 66 -26.06 8.37 3.00
N PHE A 67 -26.08 7.41 3.92
CA PHE A 67 -25.00 6.43 4.10
C PHE A 67 -24.72 5.64 2.81
N TRP A 68 -25.76 5.21 2.10
CA TRP A 68 -25.61 4.45 0.86
C TRP A 68 -24.95 5.26 -0.25
N LEU A 69 -25.30 6.55 -0.36
CA LEU A 69 -24.63 7.43 -1.31
C LEU A 69 -23.15 7.59 -0.96
N LEU A 70 -22.82 7.80 0.32
CA LEU A 70 -21.44 7.89 0.78
C LEU A 70 -20.66 6.60 0.47
N LEU A 71 -21.25 5.42 0.66
CA LEU A 71 -20.62 4.15 0.32
C LEU A 71 -20.37 4.01 -1.19
N VAL A 72 -21.33 4.37 -2.04
CA VAL A 72 -21.16 4.31 -3.50
C VAL A 72 -20.07 5.28 -3.96
N VAL A 73 -20.07 6.51 -3.44
CA VAL A 73 -19.01 7.49 -3.78
C VAL A 73 -17.66 7.05 -3.21
N ALA A 74 -17.63 6.42 -2.03
CA ALA A 74 -16.42 5.87 -1.45
C ALA A 74 -15.87 4.74 -2.31
N TYR A 75 -16.72 3.86 -2.86
CA TYR A 75 -16.28 2.80 -3.76
C TYR A 75 -15.79 3.36 -5.10
N CYS A 76 -16.63 4.13 -5.80
CA CYS A 76 -16.36 4.52 -7.18
C CYS A 76 -15.36 5.66 -7.36
N PHE A 77 -15.15 6.49 -6.32
CA PHE A 77 -14.33 7.70 -6.42
C PHE A 77 -13.31 7.80 -5.29
N GLY A 78 -13.77 7.83 -4.04
CA GLY A 78 -12.91 8.10 -2.89
C GLY A 78 -11.82 7.03 -2.71
N GLY A 79 -12.22 5.77 -2.78
CA GLY A 79 -11.35 4.61 -2.69
C GLY A 79 -10.38 4.53 -3.85
N VAL A 80 -10.81 4.85 -5.08
CA VAL A 80 -9.92 4.88 -6.25
C VAL A 80 -8.81 5.91 -6.07
N ILE A 81 -9.13 7.13 -5.63
CA ILE A 81 -8.11 8.16 -5.38
C ILE A 81 -7.25 7.80 -4.17
N ASN A 82 -7.84 7.30 -3.09
CA ASN A 82 -7.08 6.90 -1.89
C ASN A 82 -6.12 5.75 -2.20
N HIS A 83 -6.51 4.79 -3.02
CA HIS A 83 -5.62 3.72 -3.49
C HIS A 83 -4.48 4.27 -4.33
N SER A 84 -4.76 5.20 -5.25
CA SER A 84 -3.70 5.88 -6.01
C SER A 84 -2.75 6.68 -5.11
N LEU A 85 -3.26 7.30 -4.05
CA LEU A 85 -2.44 7.97 -3.02
C LEU A 85 -1.60 6.97 -2.21
N MET A 86 -2.11 5.77 -1.91
CA MET A 86 -1.31 4.71 -1.28
C MET A 86 -0.16 4.27 -2.18
N LEU A 87 -0.40 4.09 -3.49
CA LEU A 87 0.66 3.81 -4.46
C LEU A 87 1.62 4.99 -4.62
N ALA A 88 1.14 6.22 -4.52
CA ALA A 88 2.02 7.37 -4.47
C ALA A 88 2.92 7.35 -3.22
N ILE A 89 2.38 6.99 -2.05
CA ILE A 89 3.17 6.82 -0.82
C ILE A 89 4.21 5.71 -0.98
N HIS A 90 3.85 4.62 -1.68
CA HIS A 90 4.79 3.58 -2.09
C HIS A 90 5.99 4.16 -2.88
N GLU A 91 5.73 4.91 -3.95
CA GLU A 91 6.80 5.54 -4.73
C GLU A 91 7.60 6.60 -3.94
N ILE A 92 6.93 7.37 -3.07
CA ILE A 92 7.57 8.34 -2.17
C ILE A 92 8.51 7.62 -1.19
N SER A 93 8.18 6.40 -0.78
CA SER A 93 9.01 5.58 0.09
C SER A 93 10.38 5.29 -0.56
N HIS A 94 10.39 5.09 -1.89
CA HIS A 94 11.58 4.97 -2.74
C HIS A 94 12.28 6.30 -3.06
N ASN A 95 11.81 7.40 -2.47
CA ASN A 95 12.29 8.77 -2.67
C ASN A 95 12.00 9.35 -4.07
N GLN A 96 10.93 8.89 -4.74
CA GLN A 96 10.60 9.40 -6.09
C GLN A 96 10.17 10.86 -6.12
N ALA A 97 9.65 11.45 -5.04
CA ALA A 97 9.15 12.83 -5.09
C ALA A 97 10.26 13.89 -5.16
N PHE A 98 11.36 13.70 -4.43
CA PHE A 98 12.46 14.68 -4.36
C PHE A 98 13.85 14.08 -4.60
N GLY A 99 13.92 12.77 -4.89
CA GLY A 99 15.17 12.04 -5.05
C GLY A 99 15.82 11.62 -3.74
N ALA A 100 16.81 10.72 -3.85
CA ALA A 100 17.53 10.15 -2.70
C ALA A 100 18.37 11.18 -1.92
N SER A 101 18.69 12.34 -2.52
CA SER A 101 19.40 13.43 -1.85
C SER A 101 18.55 14.17 -0.82
N GLN A 102 17.22 14.03 -0.86
CA GLN A 102 16.28 14.73 0.02
C GLN A 102 15.34 13.75 0.73
N PRO A 103 15.86 12.84 1.57
CA PRO A 103 15.05 11.80 2.20
C PRO A 103 14.00 12.38 3.16
N MET A 104 14.29 13.48 3.85
CA MET A 104 13.33 14.12 4.76
C MET A 104 12.18 14.78 4.02
N ALA A 105 12.45 15.45 2.89
CA ALA A 105 11.41 16.06 2.06
C ALA A 105 10.42 15.00 1.57
N ASN A 106 10.92 13.83 1.14
CA ASN A 106 10.07 12.69 0.77
C ASN A 106 9.20 12.21 1.95
N LYS A 107 9.77 12.08 3.16
CA LYS A 107 8.99 11.63 4.33
C LYS A 107 7.88 12.62 4.71
N ILE A 108 8.18 13.92 4.73
CA ILE A 108 7.19 14.96 5.01
C ILE A 108 6.10 14.95 3.93
N PHE A 109 6.48 14.83 2.66
CA PHE A 109 5.54 14.76 1.56
C PHE A 109 4.67 13.50 1.59
N GLY A 110 5.22 12.38 2.04
CA GLY A 110 4.46 11.16 2.32
C GLY A 110 3.37 11.39 3.36
N ILE A 111 3.66 12.12 4.44
CA ILE A 111 2.65 12.49 5.46
C ILE A 111 1.53 13.35 4.83
N ILE A 112 1.86 14.28 3.92
CA ILE A 112 0.86 15.10 3.21
C ILE A 112 0.00 14.23 2.30
N ALA A 113 0.61 13.34 1.51
CA ALA A 113 -0.09 12.40 0.64
C ALA A 113 -1.02 11.45 1.42
N ASN A 114 -0.69 11.21 2.70
CA ASN A 114 -1.45 10.35 3.59
C ASN A 114 -2.75 10.98 4.12
N LEU A 115 -2.85 12.32 4.19
CA LEU A 115 -3.97 12.98 4.86
C LEU A 115 -5.37 12.48 4.42
N PRO A 116 -5.65 12.30 3.10
CA PRO A 116 -6.97 11.82 2.66
C PRO A 116 -7.34 10.38 3.03
N ILE A 117 -6.37 9.58 3.49
CA ILE A 117 -6.52 8.14 3.71
C ILE A 117 -7.19 7.83 5.05
N GLY A 118 -6.98 8.66 6.07
CA GLY A 118 -7.58 8.50 7.41
C GLY A 118 -6.82 7.59 8.38
N PHE A 119 -5.60 7.13 8.02
CA PHE A 119 -4.78 6.27 8.88
C PHE A 119 -3.30 6.65 8.81
N PRO A 120 -2.56 6.79 9.92
CA PRO A 120 -1.19 7.31 9.90
C PRO A 120 -0.13 6.25 9.55
N PHE A 121 -0.07 5.83 8.28
CA PHE A 121 0.81 4.71 7.89
C PHE A 121 2.07 5.13 7.12
N SER A 122 2.13 6.30 6.47
CA SER A 122 3.20 6.67 5.53
C SER A 122 4.63 6.44 6.03
N VAL A 123 4.95 6.90 7.24
CA VAL A 123 6.31 6.76 7.79
C VAL A 123 6.64 5.31 8.14
N SER A 124 5.69 4.62 8.79
CA SER A 124 5.84 3.21 9.14
C SER A 124 5.93 2.32 7.90
N PHE A 125 5.11 2.62 6.89
CA PHE A 125 5.11 1.95 5.59
C PHE A 125 6.51 1.97 4.99
N LYS A 126 7.13 3.15 4.83
CA LYS A 126 8.50 3.25 4.30
C LYS A 126 9.51 2.38 5.07
N LYS A 127 9.38 2.30 6.39
CA LYS A 127 10.29 1.55 7.26
C LYS A 127 10.19 0.03 7.07
N TYR A 128 9.00 -0.49 6.81
CA TYR A 128 8.77 -1.91 6.52
C TYR A 128 8.98 -2.23 5.04
N HIS A 129 8.48 -1.37 4.15
CA HIS A 129 8.55 -1.53 2.70
C HIS A 129 9.98 -1.61 2.14
N ILE A 130 10.90 -0.79 2.65
CA ILE A 130 12.31 -0.87 2.23
C ILE A 130 12.97 -2.19 2.70
N GLU A 131 12.48 -2.78 3.79
CA GLU A 131 12.93 -4.10 4.26
C GLU A 131 12.36 -5.21 3.39
N HIS A 132 11.07 -5.14 3.04
CA HIS A 132 10.43 -6.03 2.06
C HIS A 132 11.26 -6.12 0.76
N HIS A 133 11.62 -4.99 0.15
CA HIS A 133 12.45 -5.00 -1.06
C HIS A 133 13.88 -5.53 -0.85
N ARG A 134 14.41 -5.44 0.37
CA ARG A 134 15.78 -5.90 0.66
C ARG A 134 15.83 -7.39 0.97
N PHE A 135 14.79 -7.93 1.57
CA PHE A 135 14.70 -9.32 2.04
C PHE A 135 13.47 -10.02 1.47
N GLN A 136 13.16 -9.73 0.21
CA GLN A 136 11.93 -10.19 -0.45
C GLN A 136 11.78 -11.71 -0.35
N GLY A 137 10.66 -12.17 0.21
CA GLY A 137 10.34 -13.59 0.43
C GLY A 137 10.87 -14.20 1.74
N ASP A 138 11.55 -13.44 2.60
CA ASP A 138 11.97 -13.89 3.94
C ASP A 138 10.76 -13.96 4.90
N ASP A 139 10.57 -15.06 5.63
CA ASP A 139 9.34 -15.28 6.41
C ASP A 139 9.20 -14.41 7.68
N ILE A 140 10.24 -13.64 8.04
CA ILE A 140 10.22 -12.74 9.19
C ILE A 140 10.47 -11.30 8.77
N LEU A 141 11.50 -11.05 7.94
CA LEU A 141 11.92 -9.71 7.55
C LEU A 141 11.01 -9.10 6.48
N ASP A 142 10.43 -9.92 5.61
CA ASP A 142 9.43 -9.49 4.65
C ASP A 142 8.04 -9.60 5.29
N THR A 143 7.57 -8.48 5.85
CA THR A 143 6.24 -8.44 6.49
C THR A 143 5.08 -8.34 5.49
N ASP A 144 5.37 -8.23 4.19
CA ASP A 144 4.33 -8.07 3.17
C ASP A 144 3.78 -9.42 2.71
N ILE A 145 4.53 -10.51 2.91
CA ILE A 145 4.05 -11.87 2.69
C ILE A 145 3.20 -12.41 3.86
N PRO A 146 2.22 -13.30 3.60
CA PRO A 146 1.38 -13.86 4.66
C PRO A 146 2.17 -14.58 5.73
N SER A 147 1.76 -14.35 6.98
CA SER A 147 2.22 -15.15 8.10
C SER A 147 1.84 -16.63 7.93
N ARG A 148 2.55 -17.53 8.62
CA ARG A 148 2.23 -18.96 8.64
C ARG A 148 0.79 -19.23 9.05
N PHE A 149 0.28 -18.46 10.02
CA PHE A 149 -1.11 -18.54 10.46
C PHE A 149 -2.08 -18.24 9.31
N GLU A 150 -1.88 -17.13 8.59
CA GLU A 150 -2.74 -16.78 7.45
C GLU A 150 -2.70 -17.85 6.37
N ALA A 151 -1.52 -18.36 6.04
CA ALA A 151 -1.35 -19.41 5.04
C ALA A 151 -2.06 -20.73 5.42
N GLN A 152 -2.12 -21.05 6.72
CA GLN A 152 -2.78 -22.28 7.23
C GLN A 152 -4.29 -22.14 7.39
N VAL A 153 -4.79 -20.93 7.69
CA VAL A 153 -6.23 -20.69 7.91
C VAL A 153 -6.98 -20.45 6.59
N PHE A 154 -6.39 -19.67 5.67
CA PHE A 154 -7.09 -19.19 4.47
C PHE A 154 -6.81 -20.08 3.24
N THR A 155 -7.23 -21.33 3.31
CA THR A 155 -6.87 -22.37 2.34
C THR A 155 -7.93 -22.67 1.27
N THR A 156 -9.20 -22.34 1.54
CA THR A 156 -10.35 -22.59 0.64
C THR A 156 -10.77 -21.32 -0.11
N THR A 157 -11.57 -21.45 -1.18
CA THR A 157 -12.05 -20.26 -1.93
C THR A 157 -12.77 -19.26 -1.02
N TRP A 158 -13.67 -19.72 -0.16
CA TRP A 158 -14.43 -18.85 0.74
C TRP A 158 -13.56 -18.17 1.79
N THR A 159 -12.64 -18.92 2.40
CA THR A 159 -11.71 -18.33 3.38
C THR A 159 -10.76 -17.34 2.71
N LYS A 160 -10.31 -17.60 1.48
CA LYS A 160 -9.52 -16.63 0.69
C LYS A 160 -10.29 -15.34 0.37
N VAL A 161 -11.60 -15.42 0.09
CA VAL A 161 -12.43 -14.21 -0.07
C VAL A 161 -12.47 -13.41 1.23
N ILE A 162 -12.64 -14.07 2.38
CA ILE A 162 -12.56 -13.42 3.69
C ILE A 162 -11.19 -12.78 3.89
N TRP A 163 -10.12 -13.48 3.53
CA TRP A 163 -8.76 -12.95 3.61
C TRP A 163 -8.59 -11.69 2.76
N VAL A 164 -9.12 -11.65 1.53
CA VAL A 164 -9.07 -10.45 0.67
C VAL A 164 -9.85 -9.28 1.29
N ILE A 165 -11.01 -9.53 1.89
CA ILE A 165 -11.77 -8.49 2.61
C ILE A 165 -10.98 -7.95 3.80
N LEU A 166 -10.26 -8.83 4.51
CA LEU A 166 -9.46 -8.49 5.68
C LEU A 166 -8.02 -8.05 5.36
N GLN A 167 -7.62 -8.07 4.09
CA GLN A 167 -6.27 -7.73 3.62
C GLN A 167 -5.76 -6.39 4.15
N PRO A 168 -6.57 -5.30 4.21
CA PRO A 168 -6.09 -4.02 4.74
C PRO A 168 -5.63 -4.14 6.19
N PHE A 169 -6.31 -4.98 6.98
CA PHE A 169 -5.97 -5.21 8.39
C PHE A 169 -4.75 -6.10 8.52
N PHE A 170 -4.63 -7.17 7.73
CA PHE A 170 -3.42 -8.00 7.74
C PHE A 170 -2.20 -7.18 7.35
N TYR A 171 -2.29 -6.41 6.27
CA TYR A 171 -1.18 -5.60 5.80
C TYR A 171 -0.77 -4.53 6.82
N ALA A 172 -1.74 -3.90 7.51
CA ALA A 172 -1.45 -2.88 8.52
C ALA A 172 -0.93 -3.46 9.86
N LEU A 173 -1.45 -4.62 10.29
CA LEU A 173 -1.22 -5.15 11.63
C LEU A 173 -0.15 -6.24 11.70
N ARG A 174 -0.02 -7.08 10.65
CA ARG A 174 0.96 -8.19 10.62
C ARG A 174 2.38 -7.74 10.97
N PRO A 175 2.90 -6.59 10.47
CA PRO A 175 4.25 -6.16 10.82
C PRO A 175 4.47 -5.95 12.32
N LEU A 176 3.41 -5.59 13.06
CA LEU A 176 3.47 -5.38 14.51
C LEU A 176 3.58 -6.67 15.32
N PHE A 177 3.19 -7.81 14.75
CA PHE A 177 3.24 -9.12 15.40
C PHE A 177 4.41 -9.97 14.90
N VAL A 178 4.73 -9.90 13.60
CA VAL A 178 5.78 -10.70 12.98
C VAL A 178 7.16 -10.09 13.20
N HIS A 179 7.31 -8.78 12.97
CA HIS A 179 8.59 -8.09 13.09
C HIS A 179 8.42 -6.72 13.78
N PRO A 180 8.06 -6.69 15.08
CA PRO A 180 7.82 -5.45 15.80
C PRO A 180 9.07 -4.58 15.87
N LYS A 181 8.97 -3.35 15.38
CA LYS A 181 10.05 -2.36 15.44
C LYS A 181 9.72 -1.26 16.44
N LYS A 182 10.76 -0.73 17.09
CA LYS A 182 10.61 0.42 18.00
C LYS A 182 10.06 1.63 17.23
N PRO A 183 8.98 2.27 17.70
CA PRO A 183 8.47 3.50 17.08
C PRO A 183 9.49 4.63 17.14
N THR A 184 9.48 5.47 16.11
CA THR A 184 10.35 6.64 15.97
C THR A 184 9.55 7.93 16.21
N LEU A 185 10.26 9.03 16.51
CA LEU A 185 9.62 10.35 16.67
C LEU A 185 8.85 10.80 15.43
N LEU A 186 9.29 10.38 14.24
CA LEU A 186 8.62 10.74 13.00
C LEU A 186 7.33 9.92 12.78
N GLU A 187 7.28 8.67 13.22
CA GLU A 187 6.03 7.89 13.25
C GLU A 187 5.03 8.54 14.21
N PHE A 188 5.49 9.02 15.37
CA PHE A 188 4.64 9.80 16.29
C PHE A 188 4.13 11.10 15.65
N ALA A 189 5.01 11.85 14.97
CA ALA A 189 4.61 13.05 14.25
C ALA A 189 3.57 12.76 13.13
N ASN A 190 3.72 11.64 12.42
CA ASN A 190 2.72 11.20 11.43
C ASN A 190 1.37 10.91 12.09
N VAL A 191 1.37 10.19 13.22
CA VAL A 191 0.14 9.88 13.99
C VAL A 191 -0.55 11.17 14.44
N VAL A 192 0.18 12.07 15.10
CA VAL A 192 -0.39 13.35 15.57
C VAL A 192 -0.94 14.15 14.40
N THR A 193 -0.22 14.24 13.28
CA THR A 193 -0.66 15.00 12.10
C THR A 193 -1.94 14.42 11.50
N GLN A 194 -1.99 13.10 11.30
CA GLN A 194 -3.17 12.44 10.72
C GLN A 194 -4.39 12.58 11.63
N LEU A 195 -4.26 12.25 12.92
CA LEU A 195 -5.38 12.33 13.85
C LEU A 195 -5.88 13.77 14.03
N SER A 196 -4.98 14.76 14.01
CA SER A 196 -5.36 16.17 14.03
C SER A 196 -6.14 16.55 12.77
N PHE A 197 -5.70 16.08 11.60
CA PHE A 197 -6.41 16.33 10.34
C PHE A 197 -7.80 15.68 10.35
N ASP A 198 -7.89 14.39 10.71
CA ASP A 198 -9.16 13.66 10.77
C ASP A 198 -10.13 14.31 11.76
N PHE A 199 -9.63 14.76 12.91
CA PHE A 199 -10.42 15.51 13.89
C PHE A 199 -10.93 16.84 13.32
N VAL A 200 -10.08 17.62 12.65
CA VAL A 200 -10.49 18.89 12.02
C VAL A 200 -11.57 18.62 10.96
N ILE A 201 -11.42 17.60 10.13
CA ILE A 201 -12.45 17.21 9.14
C ILE A 201 -13.74 16.80 9.85
N GLY A 202 -13.66 15.96 10.88
CA GLY A 202 -14.82 15.51 11.65
C GLY A 202 -15.59 16.65 12.31
N GLN A 203 -14.90 17.65 12.84
CA GLN A 203 -15.52 18.82 13.47
C GLN A 203 -16.08 19.83 12.47
N THR A 204 -15.40 20.02 11.32
CA THR A 204 -15.77 21.09 10.36
C THR A 204 -16.69 20.62 9.24
N LEU A 205 -16.54 19.38 8.76
CA LEU A 205 -17.28 18.81 7.65
C LEU A 205 -18.18 17.63 8.06
N GLY A 206 -18.01 17.11 9.28
CA GLY A 206 -18.81 16.04 9.87
C GLY A 206 -18.12 14.68 9.85
N TRP A 207 -18.36 13.88 10.89
CA TRP A 207 -17.76 12.56 11.07
C TRP A 207 -18.16 11.54 10.00
N HIS A 208 -19.27 11.75 9.29
CA HIS A 208 -19.65 10.95 8.14
C HIS A 208 -18.66 11.10 6.96
N VAL A 209 -17.98 12.24 6.84
CA VAL A 209 -16.91 12.46 5.84
C VAL A 209 -15.64 11.71 6.23
N VAL A 210 -15.31 11.66 7.53
CA VAL A 210 -14.21 10.82 8.04
C VAL A 210 -14.50 9.34 7.79
N ALA A 211 -15.75 8.91 8.00
CA ALA A 211 -16.18 7.56 7.64
C ALA A 211 -16.02 7.29 6.14
N TYR A 212 -16.37 8.24 5.27
CA TYR A 212 -16.13 8.16 3.83
C TYR A 212 -14.64 7.97 3.48
N MET A 213 -13.74 8.74 4.11
CA MET A 213 -12.28 8.61 3.93
C MET A 213 -11.79 7.20 4.28
N VAL A 214 -12.13 6.75 5.49
CA VAL A 214 -11.69 5.47 6.04
C VAL A 214 -12.29 4.29 5.26
N CYS A 215 -13.60 4.30 5.01
CA CYS A 215 -14.26 3.24 4.25
C CYS A 215 -13.72 3.15 2.82
N GLY A 216 -13.49 4.29 2.15
CA GLY A 216 -12.88 4.31 0.82
C GLY A 216 -11.52 3.63 0.81
N SER A 217 -10.66 3.95 1.78
CA SER A 217 -9.33 3.34 1.95
C SER A 217 -9.40 1.83 2.18
N LEU A 218 -10.25 1.37 3.11
CA LEU A 218 -10.37 -0.06 3.43
C LEU A 218 -10.92 -0.88 2.26
N ILE A 219 -11.97 -0.37 1.58
CA ILE A 219 -12.55 -1.03 0.42
C ILE A 219 -11.52 -1.15 -0.71
N ALA A 220 -10.79 -0.08 -0.96
CA ALA A 220 -9.85 0.00 -2.08
C ALA A 220 -8.55 -0.79 -1.86
N MET A 221 -8.27 -1.23 -0.63
CA MET A 221 -7.19 -2.18 -0.33
C MET A 221 -7.67 -3.64 -0.32
N GLY A 222 -8.97 -3.89 -0.16
CA GLY A 222 -9.56 -5.24 -0.11
C GLY A 222 -10.15 -5.72 -1.44
N LEU A 223 -11.47 -5.89 -1.50
CA LEU A 223 -12.18 -6.52 -2.63
C LEU A 223 -12.30 -5.62 -3.88
N HIS A 224 -11.78 -4.38 -3.86
CA HIS A 224 -11.86 -3.51 -5.02
C HIS A 224 -10.90 -3.98 -6.14
N PRO A 225 -11.29 -3.95 -7.42
CA PRO A 225 -10.42 -4.37 -8.53
C PRO A 225 -9.05 -3.67 -8.60
N VAL A 226 -8.91 -2.47 -8.03
CA VAL A 226 -7.64 -1.73 -8.01
C VAL A 226 -6.63 -2.37 -7.06
N ALA A 227 -7.09 -3.11 -6.04
CA ALA A 227 -6.24 -3.86 -5.13
C ALA A 227 -5.64 -5.14 -5.75
N GLY A 228 -6.03 -5.49 -6.98
CA GLY A 228 -5.59 -6.75 -7.62
C GLY A 228 -4.07 -6.90 -7.73
N HIS A 229 -3.34 -5.78 -7.84
CA HIS A 229 -1.87 -5.80 -7.94
C HIS A 229 -1.20 -6.38 -6.68
N PHE A 230 -1.74 -6.14 -5.49
CA PHE A 230 -1.17 -6.65 -4.23
C PHE A 230 -1.08 -8.18 -4.26
N ILE A 231 -2.08 -8.83 -4.86
CA ILE A 231 -2.11 -10.28 -4.99
C ILE A 231 -1.10 -10.74 -6.06
N SER A 232 -0.96 -10.03 -7.18
CA SER A 232 0.00 -10.44 -8.22
C SER A 232 1.47 -10.20 -7.84
N GLU A 233 1.74 -9.20 -7.01
CA GLU A 233 3.11 -8.77 -6.68
C GLU A 233 3.72 -9.58 -5.53
N HIS A 234 2.89 -10.00 -4.55
CA HIS A 234 3.38 -10.64 -3.33
C HIS A 234 3.09 -12.15 -3.27
N TYR A 235 2.45 -12.71 -4.30
CA TYR A 235 1.98 -14.10 -4.27
C TYR A 235 2.30 -14.85 -5.56
N ILE A 236 2.82 -16.06 -5.40
CA ILE A 236 3.07 -16.99 -6.50
C ILE A 236 1.73 -17.57 -6.94
N MET A 237 1.21 -17.07 -8.06
CA MET A 237 -0.08 -17.51 -8.62
C MET A 237 0.06 -18.76 -9.50
N PHE A 238 1.25 -18.99 -10.05
CA PHE A 238 1.54 -20.07 -10.98
C PHE A 238 2.79 -20.80 -10.54
N LYS A 239 2.78 -22.13 -10.57
CA LYS A 239 4.01 -22.92 -10.44
C LYS A 239 4.93 -22.54 -11.59
N GLU A 240 6.19 -22.23 -11.28
CA GLU A 240 7.22 -22.22 -12.32
C GLU A 240 7.28 -23.61 -12.95
N ASN A 241 7.07 -23.69 -14.27
CA ASN A 241 7.37 -24.90 -15.00
C ASN A 241 8.89 -25.09 -14.93
N LYS A 242 9.32 -26.14 -14.23
CA LYS A 242 10.73 -26.51 -14.07
C LYS A 242 11.45 -26.85 -15.39
N ASP A 243 10.74 -26.84 -16.51
CA ASP A 243 11.22 -27.25 -17.83
C ASP A 243 11.60 -26.09 -18.76
N GLN A 244 11.78 -24.87 -18.25
CA GLN A 244 12.27 -23.72 -19.03
C GLN A 244 13.49 -23.07 -18.37
N VAL A 245 14.62 -23.76 -18.43
CA VAL A 245 15.98 -23.19 -18.27
C VAL A 245 16.80 -23.58 -19.48
#